data_AF-A0A8H4QYA0-F1
#
_entry.id   AF-A0A8H4QYA0-F1
#
_cell.length_a   1.000
_cell.length_b   1.000
_cell.length_c   1.000
_cell.angle_alpha   90.00
_cell.angle_beta   90.00
_cell.angle_gamma   90.00
#
_symmetry.space_group_name_H-M   'P 1'
#
loop_
_entity.id
_entity.type
_entity.pdbx_description
1 polymer ?
#
loop_
_entity_poly.entity_id
_entity_poly.type
_entity_poly.pdbx_seq_one_letter_code
_entity_poly.pdbx_strand_id
1 'polypeptide(L)'
;MDRYDNLETIGWGMGSENDVNYVDLPRKPSEEEWKSIQDKCNEAIRTNHSITVEAPLDAKSESLPNDYDAEKGVVRVIKIGDIDRNPCCGTHLSQTSHISLLLLHSTQPIRGKHTRMYFTTGDRAISLASTSISSLRSIGKLMSSGPSELIPNIKKMTESASESRSKERKLLLEIAKFEASTIKTKLKEGKNG
;
A
#
# COMPACT_ATOMS: atom_id res chain seq x y z
N MET A 1 13.52 -8.18 18.21
CA MET A 1 13.24 -7.56 16.90
C MET A 1 11.95 -8.10 16.27
N ASP A 2 11.50 -9.33 16.56
CA ASP A 2 10.27 -9.87 15.94
C ASP A 2 9.20 -10.19 16.98
N ARG A 3 8.47 -9.17 17.44
CA ARG A 3 7.47 -9.33 18.52
C ARG A 3 6.04 -9.55 18.01
N TYR A 4 5.83 -9.60 16.69
CA TYR A 4 4.52 -9.92 16.14
C TYR A 4 4.48 -11.40 15.79
N ASP A 5 3.81 -12.19 16.64
CA ASP A 5 3.72 -13.64 16.51
C ASP A 5 3.34 -14.04 15.07
N ASN A 6 4.14 -14.92 14.47
CA ASN A 6 3.95 -15.47 13.12
C ASN A 6 4.04 -14.47 11.95
N LEU A 7 4.66 -13.29 12.14
CA LEU A 7 4.97 -12.31 11.10
C LEU A 7 6.39 -11.73 11.28
N GLU A 8 7.39 -12.61 11.22
CA GLU A 8 8.81 -12.21 11.31
C GLU A 8 9.23 -11.31 10.14
N THR A 9 10.13 -10.37 10.44
CA THR A 9 10.70 -9.48 9.41
C THR A 9 11.75 -10.24 8.61
N ILE A 10 11.49 -10.46 7.32
CA ILE A 10 12.42 -11.15 6.41
C ILE A 10 13.41 -10.17 5.78
N GLY A 11 12.98 -8.93 5.61
CA GLY A 11 13.78 -7.87 5.02
C GLY A 11 13.10 -6.53 5.20
N TRP A 12 13.82 -5.46 4.94
CA TRP A 12 13.29 -4.10 5.01
C TRP A 12 14.05 -3.19 4.08
N GLY A 13 13.47 -2.02 3.79
CA GLY A 13 14.12 -0.97 3.05
C GLY A 13 13.59 0.39 3.47
N MET A 14 14.49 1.32 3.70
CA MET A 14 14.16 2.73 3.79
C MET A 14 14.26 3.29 2.38
N GLY A 15 13.13 3.72 1.82
CA GLY A 15 13.12 4.23 0.45
C GLY A 15 14.05 5.43 0.30
N SER A 16 14.67 5.57 -0.88
CA SER A 16 15.29 6.81 -1.33
C SER A 16 14.26 7.94 -1.45
N GLU A 17 14.67 9.15 -1.87
CA GLU A 17 13.79 10.34 -1.94
C GLU A 17 12.46 10.11 -2.69
N ASN A 18 12.42 9.13 -3.62
CA ASN A 18 11.21 8.76 -4.37
C ASN A 18 10.68 7.33 -4.09
N ASP A 19 11.35 6.56 -3.23
CA ASP A 19 10.89 5.22 -2.88
C ASP A 19 10.16 5.20 -1.53
N VAL A 20 9.28 4.22 -1.37
CA VAL A 20 8.48 4.05 -0.16
C VAL A 20 9.17 3.09 0.80
N ASN A 21 9.14 3.39 2.09
CA ASN A 21 9.67 2.47 3.10
C ASN A 21 8.83 1.19 3.12
N TYR A 22 9.50 0.07 3.36
CA TYR A 22 8.84 -1.22 3.40
C TYR A 22 9.46 -2.19 4.38
N VAL A 23 8.65 -3.18 4.76
CA VAL A 23 9.08 -4.40 5.44
C VAL A 23 8.58 -5.60 4.64
N ASP A 24 9.42 -6.61 4.48
CA ASP A 24 9.11 -7.87 3.81
C ASP A 24 8.71 -8.92 4.85
N LEU A 25 7.56 -9.56 4.64
CA LEU A 25 6.90 -10.49 5.56
C LEU A 25 6.72 -11.87 4.90
N PRO A 26 6.60 -12.96 5.67
CA PRO A 26 6.43 -14.32 5.12
C PRO A 26 5.12 -14.53 4.35
N ARG A 27 4.11 -13.71 4.63
CA ARG A 27 2.79 -13.72 3.99
C ARG A 27 2.13 -12.35 4.10
N LYS A 28 1.01 -12.17 3.40
CA LYS A 28 0.15 -11.00 3.58
C LYS A 28 -0.50 -11.03 4.99
N PRO A 29 -0.48 -9.91 5.74
CA PRO A 29 -1.25 -9.78 6.97
C PRO A 29 -2.77 -9.85 6.72
N SER A 30 -3.53 -10.34 7.70
CA SER A 30 -4.98 -10.15 7.74
C SER A 30 -5.33 -8.68 8.01
N GLU A 31 -6.59 -8.30 7.82
CA GLU A 31 -7.05 -6.93 8.11
C GLU A 31 -6.93 -6.60 9.61
N GLU A 32 -7.17 -7.60 10.48
CA GLU A 32 -7.00 -7.47 11.93
C GLU A 32 -5.52 -7.27 12.30
N GLU A 33 -4.62 -8.04 11.69
CA GLU A 33 -3.18 -7.90 11.89
C GLU A 33 -2.69 -6.54 11.39
N TRP A 34 -3.13 -6.12 10.20
CA TRP A 34 -2.81 -4.82 9.64
C TRP A 34 -3.17 -3.68 10.60
N LYS A 35 -4.40 -3.68 11.12
CA LYS A 35 -4.88 -2.69 12.07
C LYS A 35 -4.07 -2.73 13.37
N SER A 36 -3.89 -3.93 13.94
CA SER A 36 -3.13 -4.14 15.18
C SER A 36 -1.69 -3.67 15.07
N ILE A 37 -1.01 -3.95 13.95
CA ILE A 37 0.36 -3.49 13.69
C ILE A 37 0.41 -1.96 13.68
N GLN A 38 -0.46 -1.31 12.90
CA GLN A 38 -0.49 0.14 12.82
C GLN A 38 -0.80 0.79 14.18
N ASP A 39 -1.75 0.23 14.93
CA ASP A 39 -2.15 0.75 16.24
C ASP A 39 -0.99 0.63 17.25
N LYS A 40 -0.33 -0.52 17.32
CA LYS A 40 0.85 -0.76 18.18
C LYS A 40 2.03 0.15 17.83
N CYS A 41 2.33 0.32 16.53
CA CYS A 41 3.38 1.23 16.09
C CYS A 41 3.08 2.67 16.51
N ASN A 42 1.85 3.14 16.28
CA ASN A 42 1.46 4.50 16.66
C ASN A 42 1.35 4.67 18.18
N GLU A 43 1.02 3.62 18.93
CA GLU A 43 1.10 3.62 20.39
C GLU A 43 2.54 3.81 20.87
N ALA A 44 3.51 3.05 20.35
CA ALA A 44 4.93 3.23 20.68
C ALA A 44 5.46 4.63 20.31
N ILE A 45 4.96 5.23 19.23
CA ILE A 45 5.25 6.62 18.86
C ILE A 45 4.70 7.59 19.93
N ARG A 46 3.44 7.42 20.35
CA ARG A 46 2.79 8.29 21.35
C ARG A 46 3.37 8.14 22.75
N THR A 47 3.83 6.95 23.12
CA THR A 47 4.49 6.69 24.41
C THR A 47 5.81 7.45 24.56
N ASN A 48 6.36 7.99 23.46
CA ASN A 48 7.53 8.86 23.46
C ASN A 48 8.77 8.22 24.11
N HIS A 49 9.14 7.02 23.67
CA HIS A 49 10.35 6.36 24.13
C HIS A 49 11.60 7.15 23.73
N SER A 50 12.55 7.27 24.65
CA SER A 50 13.87 7.83 24.36
C SER A 50 14.63 6.93 23.38
N ILE A 51 15.34 7.56 22.44
CA ILE A 51 16.24 6.90 21.50
C ILE A 51 17.67 7.31 21.85
N THR A 52 18.49 6.34 22.25
CA THR A 52 19.86 6.57 22.71
C THR A 52 20.86 5.79 21.86
N VAL A 53 22.06 6.34 21.72
CA VAL A 53 23.18 5.68 21.06
C VAL A 53 24.11 5.13 22.12
N GLU A 54 24.33 3.81 22.10
CA GLU A 54 25.32 3.11 22.90
C GLU A 54 26.51 2.71 22.01
N ALA A 55 27.70 2.63 22.59
CA ALA A 55 28.92 2.16 21.93
C ALA A 55 29.59 1.08 22.79
N PRO A 56 28.94 -0.07 23.01
CA PRO A 56 29.44 -1.06 23.94
C PRO A 56 30.58 -1.88 23.30
N LEU A 57 31.57 -2.26 24.09
CA LEU A 57 32.78 -2.94 23.62
C LEU A 57 32.51 -4.37 23.09
N ASP A 58 31.43 -4.98 23.57
CA ASP A 58 30.97 -6.34 23.29
C ASP A 58 29.93 -6.43 22.15
N ALA A 59 29.51 -5.30 21.56
CA ALA A 59 28.63 -5.31 20.37
C ALA A 59 29.33 -5.86 19.11
N LYS A 60 30.61 -6.23 19.20
CA LYS A 60 31.34 -7.02 18.21
C LYS A 60 30.86 -8.48 18.27
N SER A 61 29.58 -8.71 17.95
CA SER A 61 28.91 -10.01 18.03
C SER A 61 28.43 -10.47 16.65
N GLU A 62 28.09 -11.77 16.53
CA GLU A 62 27.55 -12.48 15.35
C GLU A 62 26.44 -11.76 14.56
N SER A 63 25.85 -10.70 15.10
CA SER A 63 24.83 -9.86 14.44
C SER A 63 25.38 -8.86 13.43
N LEU A 64 26.71 -8.67 13.36
CA LEU A 64 27.34 -7.80 12.39
C LEU A 64 27.45 -8.48 11.02
N PRO A 65 27.23 -7.74 9.92
CA PRO A 65 27.53 -8.23 8.58
C PRO A 65 28.97 -8.71 8.44
N ASN A 66 29.21 -9.77 7.67
CA ASN A 66 30.55 -10.38 7.50
C ASN A 66 31.59 -9.41 6.90
N ASP A 67 31.15 -8.36 6.22
CA ASP A 67 31.98 -7.29 5.65
C ASP A 67 32.26 -6.13 6.63
N TYR A 68 31.73 -6.19 7.85
CA TYR A 68 32.00 -5.21 8.88
C TYR A 68 33.34 -5.49 9.59
N ASP A 69 34.30 -4.59 9.39
CA ASP A 69 35.60 -4.64 10.08
C ASP A 69 35.45 -4.17 11.54
N ALA A 70 35.18 -5.13 12.42
CA ALA A 70 35.03 -4.89 13.85
C ALA A 70 36.33 -4.43 14.54
N GLU A 71 37.49 -4.54 13.88
CA GLU A 71 38.78 -4.07 14.42
C GLU A 71 39.04 -2.60 14.11
N LYS A 72 38.48 -2.06 13.02
CA LYS A 72 38.71 -0.67 12.58
C LYS A 72 37.68 0.36 13.03
N GLY A 73 36.57 -0.05 13.68
CA GLY A 73 35.47 0.86 13.99
C GLY A 73 34.74 0.61 15.32
N VAL A 74 33.96 1.61 15.75
CA VAL A 74 33.05 1.52 16.90
C VAL A 74 31.67 1.08 16.42
N VAL A 75 31.13 0.01 17.01
CA VAL A 75 29.77 -0.45 16.72
C VAL A 75 28.78 0.44 17.48
N ARG A 76 27.94 1.16 16.72
CA ARG A 76 26.83 1.95 17.27
C ARG A 76 25.62 1.06 17.46
N VAL A 77 25.11 0.98 18.68
CA VAL A 77 23.86 0.31 19.02
C VAL A 77 22.81 1.36 19.33
N ILE A 78 21.69 1.30 18.63
CA ILE A 78 20.55 2.18 18.86
C ILE A 78 19.60 1.46 19.80
N LYS A 79 19.36 2.07 20.96
CA LYS A 79 18.37 1.60 21.94
C LYS A 79 17.16 2.52 21.88
N ILE A 80 15.99 1.93 21.68
CA ILE A 80 14.70 2.62 21.70
C ILE A 80 13.94 2.11 22.93
N GLY A 81 13.94 2.90 24.00
CA GLY A 81 13.38 2.51 25.30
C GLY A 81 13.73 1.06 25.67
N ASP A 82 12.71 0.28 26.01
CA ASP A 82 12.82 -1.18 26.22
C ASP A 82 12.22 -2.00 25.05
N ILE A 83 11.90 -1.32 23.95
CA ILE A 83 11.22 -1.94 22.79
C ILE A 83 12.22 -2.54 21.81
N ASP A 84 13.37 -1.90 21.62
CA ASP A 84 14.36 -2.34 20.64
C ASP A 84 15.79 -1.94 21.00
N ARG A 85 16.76 -2.78 20.62
CA ARG A 85 18.19 -2.52 20.81
C ARG A 85 18.97 -3.23 19.70
N ASN A 86 19.34 -2.51 18.64
CA ASN A 86 19.99 -3.09 17.47
C ASN A 86 21.19 -2.27 16.99
N PRO A 87 22.23 -2.90 16.42
CA PRO A 87 23.30 -2.20 15.72
C PRO A 87 22.75 -1.42 14.52
N CYS A 88 23.08 -0.13 14.41
CA CYS A 88 22.70 0.69 13.25
C CYS A 88 23.68 1.85 13.05
N CYS A 89 24.08 2.06 11.79
CA CYS A 89 24.96 3.16 11.39
C CYS A 89 24.20 4.43 10.96
N GLY A 90 22.88 4.37 10.85
CA GLY A 90 22.03 5.46 10.39
C GLY A 90 21.92 6.66 11.33
N THR A 91 21.20 7.68 10.85
CA THR A 91 20.75 8.82 11.66
C THR A 91 19.45 8.47 12.36
N HIS A 92 19.29 8.94 13.60
CA HIS A 92 18.11 8.66 14.41
C HIS A 92 17.61 9.93 15.07
N LEU A 93 16.30 9.95 15.35
CA LEU A 93 15.66 10.96 16.19
C LEU A 93 16.05 10.73 17.66
N SER A 94 15.80 11.72 18.52
CA SER A 94 16.06 11.59 19.97
C SER A 94 14.96 10.86 20.74
N GLN A 95 13.73 10.83 20.20
CA GLN A 95 12.58 10.18 20.83
C GLN A 95 11.52 9.78 19.79
N THR A 96 10.69 8.78 20.12
CA THR A 96 9.73 8.22 19.15
C THR A 96 8.62 9.18 18.75
N SER A 97 8.22 10.14 19.61
CA SER A 97 7.16 11.10 19.27
C SER A 97 7.52 12.02 18.09
N HIS A 98 8.81 12.23 17.83
CA HIS A 98 9.28 13.01 16.68
C HIS A 98 8.94 12.35 15.32
N ILE A 99 8.56 11.05 15.32
CA ILE A 99 8.06 10.36 14.13
C ILE A 99 6.64 10.87 13.74
N SER A 100 5.91 11.45 14.70
CA SER A 100 4.52 11.92 14.58
C SER A 100 3.49 10.80 14.41
N LEU A 101 3.47 10.14 13.25
CA LEU A 101 2.61 8.99 12.99
C LEU A 101 3.23 8.02 11.98
N LEU A 102 2.68 6.82 11.92
CA LEU A 102 2.95 5.80 10.92
C LEU A 102 1.64 5.40 10.24
N LEU A 103 1.65 5.39 8.90
CA LEU A 103 0.56 4.88 8.07
C LEU A 103 1.04 3.70 7.23
N LEU A 104 0.36 2.57 7.39
CA LEU A 104 0.43 1.45 6.45
C LEU A 104 -0.54 1.75 5.30
N HIS A 105 -0.16 1.48 4.05
CA HIS A 105 -1.03 1.84 2.92
C HIS A 105 -1.14 0.82 1.78
N SER A 106 -0.15 -0.05 1.56
CA SER A 106 -0.26 -1.08 0.52
C SER A 106 0.59 -2.31 0.82
N THR A 107 0.24 -3.41 0.15
CA THR A 107 1.03 -4.64 0.11
C THR A 107 1.31 -5.05 -1.32
N GLN A 108 2.48 -5.62 -1.58
CA GLN A 108 2.85 -6.20 -2.87
C GLN A 108 3.42 -7.62 -2.68
N PRO A 109 2.91 -8.64 -3.40
CA PRO A 109 3.54 -9.96 -3.42
C PRO A 109 4.97 -9.87 -3.96
N ILE A 110 5.91 -10.56 -3.31
CA ILE A 110 7.30 -10.70 -3.79
C ILE A 110 7.64 -12.20 -3.96
N ARG A 111 8.92 -12.54 -4.15
CA ARG A 111 9.35 -13.91 -4.47
C ARG A 111 8.79 -14.94 -3.47
N GLY A 112 8.24 -16.04 -3.99
CA GLY A 112 7.69 -17.12 -3.19
C GLY A 112 6.35 -16.76 -2.55
N LYS A 113 6.23 -16.98 -1.24
CA LYS A 113 5.03 -16.65 -0.45
C LYS A 113 5.11 -15.27 0.22
N HIS A 114 6.26 -14.61 0.11
CA HIS A 114 6.55 -13.39 0.86
C HIS A 114 5.76 -12.20 0.32
N THR A 115 5.52 -11.22 1.19
CA THR A 115 4.77 -10.01 0.88
C THR A 115 5.51 -8.80 1.42
N ARG A 116 5.66 -7.79 0.57
CA ARG A 116 6.16 -6.47 0.95
C ARG A 116 5.01 -5.62 1.48
N MET A 117 5.16 -5.08 2.67
CA MET A 117 4.23 -4.13 3.29
C MET A 117 4.86 -2.75 3.32
N TYR A 118 4.16 -1.78 2.74
CA TYR A 118 4.64 -0.41 2.63
C TYR A 118 4.08 0.49 3.73
N PHE A 119 4.94 1.40 4.20
CA PHE A 119 4.59 2.36 5.23
C PHE A 119 5.24 3.73 5.01
N THR A 120 4.59 4.76 5.53
CA THR A 120 5.11 6.13 5.56
C THR A 120 4.97 6.71 6.96
N THR A 121 5.81 7.70 7.28
CA THR A 121 5.80 8.37 8.58
C THR A 121 5.91 9.88 8.45
N GLY A 122 5.58 10.61 9.51
CA GLY A 122 5.71 12.06 9.61
C GLY A 122 4.96 12.82 8.51
N ASP A 123 5.55 13.89 8.01
CA ASP A 123 4.92 14.75 7.00
C ASP A 123 4.63 14.04 5.68
N ARG A 124 5.42 13.00 5.33
CA ARG A 124 5.13 12.16 4.16
C ARG A 124 3.82 11.39 4.33
N ALA A 125 3.56 10.88 5.53
CA ALA A 125 2.29 10.22 5.84
C ALA A 125 1.12 11.21 5.83
N ILE A 126 1.31 12.42 6.36
CA ILE A 126 0.29 13.49 6.33
C ILE A 126 -0.04 13.89 4.89
N SER A 127 0.99 14.05 4.05
CA SER A 127 0.84 14.39 2.63
C SER A 127 0.09 13.29 1.86
N LEU A 128 0.44 12.02 2.11
CA LEU A 128 -0.26 10.87 1.53
C LEU A 128 -1.74 10.86 1.94
N ALA A 129 -2.04 10.99 3.23
CA ALA A 129 -3.41 11.00 3.74
C ALA A 129 -4.21 12.18 3.17
N SER A 130 -3.62 13.36 3.11
CA SER A 130 -4.25 14.58 2.57
C SER A 130 -4.58 14.42 1.07
N THR A 131 -3.65 13.85 0.30
CA THR A 131 -3.84 13.56 -1.13
C THR A 131 -4.94 12.53 -1.35
N SER A 132 -4.98 11.47 -0.54
CA SER A 132 -6.04 10.45 -0.58
C SER A 132 -7.40 11.04 -0.24
N ILE A 133 -7.51 11.87 0.79
CA ILE A 133 -8.76 12.57 1.16
C ILE A 133 -9.21 13.52 0.04
N SER A 134 -8.29 14.26 -0.56
CA SER A 134 -8.60 15.17 -1.68
C SER A 134 -9.15 14.41 -2.90
N SER A 135 -8.52 13.27 -3.22
CA SER A 135 -8.98 12.36 -4.28
C SER A 135 -10.38 11.85 -4.00
N LEU A 136 -10.65 11.35 -2.78
CA LEU A 136 -11.97 10.87 -2.39
C LEU A 136 -13.04 11.96 -2.46
N ARG A 137 -12.73 13.18 -2.03
CA ARG A 137 -13.66 14.33 -2.16
C ARG A 137 -13.96 14.65 -3.62
N SER A 138 -12.95 14.59 -4.48
CA SER A 138 -13.11 14.86 -5.91
C SER A 138 -13.99 13.79 -6.57
N ILE A 139 -13.79 12.52 -6.23
CA ILE A 139 -14.66 11.42 -6.67
C ILE A 139 -16.09 11.62 -6.14
N GLY A 140 -16.25 12.02 -4.87
CA GLY A 140 -17.55 12.33 -4.27
C GLY A 140 -18.32 13.41 -5.04
N LYS A 141 -17.63 14.47 -5.47
CA LYS A 141 -18.22 15.52 -6.32
C LYS A 141 -18.65 14.99 -7.68
N LEU A 142 -17.81 14.19 -8.34
CA LEU A 142 -18.14 13.59 -9.64
C LEU A 142 -19.36 12.66 -9.56
N MET A 143 -19.48 11.91 -8.47
CA MET A 143 -20.60 10.99 -8.23
C MET A 143 -21.81 11.66 -7.58
N SER A 144 -21.70 12.94 -7.21
CA SER A 144 -22.72 13.67 -6.43
C SER A 144 -23.16 12.91 -5.17
N SER A 145 -22.23 12.27 -4.47
CA SER A 145 -22.54 11.40 -3.34
C SER A 145 -21.56 11.53 -2.18
N GLY A 146 -22.03 11.22 -0.98
CA GLY A 146 -21.19 11.21 0.22
C GLY A 146 -20.17 10.07 0.22
N PRO A 147 -19.12 10.12 1.07
CA PRO A 147 -18.08 9.08 1.13
C PRO A 147 -18.61 7.66 1.37
N SER A 148 -19.66 7.51 2.19
CA SER A 148 -20.29 6.22 2.49
C SER A 148 -21.02 5.60 1.29
N GLU A 149 -21.44 6.42 0.32
CA GLU A 149 -22.22 6.01 -0.85
C GLU A 149 -21.36 5.83 -2.10
N LEU A 150 -20.10 6.25 -2.05
CA LEU A 150 -19.17 6.18 -3.18
C LEU A 150 -19.06 4.76 -3.74
N ILE A 151 -18.79 3.77 -2.88
CA ILE A 151 -18.59 2.38 -3.33
C ILE A 151 -19.86 1.80 -3.96
N PRO A 152 -21.05 1.87 -3.33
CA PRO A 152 -22.30 1.46 -3.96
C PRO A 152 -22.56 2.14 -5.31
N ASN A 153 -22.36 3.46 -5.39
CA ASN A 153 -22.62 4.23 -6.60
C ASN A 153 -21.65 3.88 -7.74
N ILE A 154 -20.37 3.67 -7.42
CA ILE A 154 -19.38 3.20 -8.40
C ILE A 154 -19.77 1.81 -8.93
N LYS A 155 -20.16 0.87 -8.06
CA LYS A 155 -20.62 -0.46 -8.49
C LYS A 155 -21.82 -0.35 -9.44
N LYS A 156 -22.84 0.41 -9.06
CA LYS A 156 -24.03 0.66 -9.88
C LYS A 156 -23.68 1.29 -11.23
N MET A 157 -22.73 2.24 -11.26
CA MET A 157 -22.25 2.86 -12.49
C MET A 157 -21.57 1.84 -13.40
N THR A 158 -20.70 0.98 -12.86
CA THR A 158 -20.02 -0.07 -13.63
C THR A 158 -21.00 -1.11 -14.20
N GLU A 159 -21.99 -1.52 -13.40
CA GLU A 159 -23.06 -2.43 -13.84
C GLU A 159 -23.89 -1.79 -14.96
N SER A 160 -24.34 -0.56 -14.78
CA SER A 160 -25.12 0.19 -15.80
C SER A 160 -24.34 0.38 -17.11
N ALA A 161 -23.03 0.61 -17.02
CA ALA A 161 -22.15 0.70 -18.20
C ALA A 161 -22.03 -0.64 -18.94
N SER A 162 -21.94 -1.76 -18.21
CA SER A 162 -21.93 -3.10 -18.78
C SER A 162 -23.25 -3.45 -19.48
N GLU A 163 -24.37 -3.16 -18.83
CA GLU A 163 -25.71 -3.35 -19.40
C GLU A 163 -25.92 -2.51 -20.66
N SER A 164 -25.49 -1.25 -20.65
CA SER A 164 -25.59 -0.35 -21.81
C SER A 164 -24.81 -0.90 -23.00
N ARG A 165 -23.57 -1.39 -22.80
CA ARG A 165 -22.78 -2.04 -23.86
C ARG A 165 -23.43 -3.32 -24.38
N SER A 166 -24.13 -4.07 -23.52
CA SER A 166 -24.88 -5.26 -23.93
C SER A 166 -26.08 -4.91 -24.80
N LYS A 167 -26.85 -3.87 -24.41
CA LYS A 167 -27.98 -3.34 -25.19
C LYS A 167 -27.52 -2.80 -26.54
N GLU A 168 -26.44 -2.03 -26.56
CA GLU A 168 -25.83 -1.51 -27.79
C GLU A 168 -25.51 -2.64 -28.78
N ARG A 169 -24.83 -3.70 -28.33
CA ARG A 169 -24.55 -4.87 -29.19
C ARG A 169 -25.82 -5.53 -29.73
N LYS A 170 -26.87 -5.66 -28.92
CA LYS A 170 -28.14 -6.25 -29.37
C LYS A 170 -28.81 -5.37 -30.43
N LEU A 171 -28.86 -4.06 -30.21
CA LEU A 171 -29.45 -3.12 -31.17
C LEU A 171 -28.66 -3.09 -32.49
N LEU A 172 -27.33 -3.12 -32.44
CA LEU A 172 -26.50 -3.20 -33.65
C LEU A 172 -26.79 -4.48 -34.46
N LEU A 173 -27.01 -5.62 -33.78
CA LEU A 173 -27.40 -6.86 -34.44
C LEU A 173 -28.81 -6.80 -35.06
N GLU A 174 -29.75 -6.13 -34.39
CA GLU A 174 -31.11 -5.92 -34.93
C GLU A 174 -31.09 -5.01 -36.16
N ILE A 175 -30.32 -3.91 -36.12
CA ILE A 175 -30.12 -3.02 -37.26
C ILE A 175 -29.50 -3.78 -38.43
N ALA A 176 -28.44 -4.57 -38.20
CA ALA A 176 -27.80 -5.37 -39.25
C ALA A 176 -28.79 -6.37 -39.90
N LYS A 177 -29.65 -7.01 -39.11
CA LYS A 177 -30.70 -7.91 -39.63
C LYS A 177 -31.76 -7.16 -40.46
N PHE A 178 -32.16 -5.97 -40.01
CA PHE A 178 -33.11 -5.14 -40.71
C PHE A 178 -32.55 -4.69 -42.07
N GLU A 179 -31.33 -4.15 -42.09
CA GLU A 179 -30.67 -3.73 -43.32
C GLU A 179 -30.48 -4.88 -44.31
N ALA A 180 -30.03 -6.05 -43.83
CA ALA A 180 -29.92 -7.25 -44.67
C ALA A 180 -31.27 -7.65 -45.30
N SER A 181 -32.37 -7.53 -44.54
CA SER A 181 -33.71 -7.80 -45.06
C SER A 181 -34.13 -6.78 -46.11
N THR A 182 -33.88 -5.49 -45.88
CA THR A 182 -34.17 -4.42 -46.85
C THR A 182 -33.39 -4.62 -48.15
N ILE A 183 -32.09 -4.94 -48.08
CA ILE A 183 -31.26 -5.23 -49.26
C ILE A 183 -31.81 -6.44 -50.01
N LYS A 184 -32.19 -7.50 -49.30
CA LYS A 184 -32.78 -8.71 -49.89
C LYS A 184 -34.09 -8.41 -50.64
N THR A 185 -34.95 -7.54 -50.12
CA THR A 185 -36.18 -7.12 -50.78
C THR A 185 -35.88 -6.33 -52.07
N LYS A 186 -35.00 -5.32 -52.01
CA LYS A 186 -34.60 -4.54 -53.19
C LYS A 186 -33.97 -5.40 -54.29
N LEU A 187 -33.14 -6.38 -53.93
CA LEU A 187 -32.54 -7.32 -54.89
C LEU A 187 -33.56 -8.24 -55.57
N LYS A 188 -34.69 -8.53 -54.92
CA LYS A 188 -35.78 -9.31 -55.54
C LYS A 188 -36.59 -8.46 -56.52
N GLU A 189 -36.88 -7.21 -56.16
CA GLU A 189 -37.62 -6.27 -57.00
C GLU A 189 -36.85 -5.91 -58.28
N GLY A 190 -35.53 -5.69 -58.17
CA GLY A 190 -34.67 -5.38 -59.32
C GLY A 190 -34.37 -6.56 -60.28
N LYS A 191 -34.85 -7.77 -60.00
CA LYS A 191 -34.74 -8.94 -60.89
C LYS A 191 -35.99 -9.19 -61.74
N ASN A 192 -37.07 -8.45 -61.49
CA ASN A 192 -38.36 -8.59 -62.17
C ASN A 192 -38.63 -7.49 -63.21
N GLY A 193 -37.62 -6.68 -63.56
CA GLY A 193 -37.64 -5.74 -64.68
C GLY A 193 -36.45 -6.00 -65.59
#